data_AF-A0A349PVV0-F1
#
_entry.id   AF-A0A349PVV0-F1
#
_cell.length_a   1.000
_cell.length_b   1.000
_cell.length_c   1.000
_cell.angle_alpha   90.00
_cell.angle_beta   90.00
_cell.angle_gamma   90.00
#
_symmetry.space_group_name_H-M   'P 1'
#
loop_
_entity.id
_entity.type
_entity.pdbx_description
1 polymer ?
#
loop_
_entity_poly.entity_id
_entity_poly.type
_entity_poly.pdbx_seq_one_letter_code
_entity_poly.pdbx_strand_id
1 'polypeptide(L)' 'MILETIHDPQDIKTLNDSQTQLLCTELREFLLKNVSKTGGHLASNLGAVELTVAIHRVFDTSRDRLVFDVGHQCYT' A
#
# COMPACT_ATOMS: atom_id res chain seq x y z
N MET A 1 5.43 11.08 -9.41
CA MET A 1 4.26 10.37 -8.81
C MET A 1 4.37 10.47 -7.30
N ILE A 2 3.26 10.50 -6.55
CA ILE A 2 3.34 10.57 -5.07
C ILE A 2 3.94 9.29 -4.47
N LEU A 3 3.70 8.15 -5.12
CA LEU A 3 4.29 6.85 -4.77
C LEU A 3 5.82 6.89 -4.79
N GLU A 4 6.44 7.67 -5.69
CA GLU A 4 7.89 7.80 -5.79
C GLU A 4 8.49 8.61 -4.61
N THR A 5 7.67 9.32 -3.85
CA THR A 5 8.09 10.10 -2.68
C THR A 5 7.91 9.35 -1.36
N ILE A 6 7.40 8.11 -1.40
CA ILE A 6 7.20 7.27 -0.20
C ILE A 6 8.40 6.33 -0.08
N HIS A 7 9.18 6.50 0.99
CA HIS A 7 10.35 5.67 1.29
C HIS A 7 10.22 4.97 2.65
N ASP A 8 9.38 5.51 3.54
CA ASP A 8 9.09 4.96 4.86
C ASP A 8 7.59 5.10 5.21
N PRO A 9 7.00 4.21 6.04
CA PRO A 9 5.62 4.35 6.51
C PRO A 9 5.26 5.71 7.11
N GLN A 10 6.22 6.43 7.70
CA GLN A 10 5.98 7.77 8.24
C GLN A 10 5.66 8.80 7.15
N ASP A 11 6.16 8.62 5.93
CA ASP A 11 5.87 9.54 4.81
C ASP A 11 4.36 9.56 4.51
N ILE A 12 3.68 8.41 4.66
CA ILE A 12 2.23 8.27 4.43
C ILE A 12 1.42 9.10 5.44
N LYS A 13 1.93 9.29 6.66
CA LYS A 13 1.26 10.10 7.70
C LYS A 13 1.26 11.58 7.38
N THR A 14 2.22 12.05 6.57
CA THR A 14 2.34 13.47 6.18
C THR A 14 1.36 13.88 5.09
N LEU A 15 0.76 12.91 4.39
CA LEU A 15 -0.15 13.17 3.28
C LEU A 15 -1.46 13.78 3.77
N ASN A 16 -2.07 14.65 2.96
CA ASN A 16 -3.48 15.00 3.13
C ASN A 16 -4.40 13.95 2.49
N ASP A 17 -5.71 14.10 2.64
CA ASP A 17 -6.69 13.10 2.18
C ASP A 17 -6.65 12.92 0.65
N SER A 18 -6.57 14.00 -0.11
CA SER A 18 -6.45 13.94 -1.58
C SER A 18 -5.17 13.24 -2.03
N GLN A 19 -4.05 13.52 -1.36
CA GLN A 19 -2.77 12.85 -1.60
C GLN A 19 -2.83 11.37 -1.24
N THR A 20 -3.52 11.01 -0.16
CA THR A 20 -3.72 9.61 0.26
C THR A 20 -4.54 8.85 -0.79
N GLN A 21 -5.60 9.47 -1.32
CA GLN A 21 -6.41 8.86 -2.39
C GLN A 21 -5.63 8.71 -3.70
N LEU A 22 -4.77 9.68 -4.02
CA LEU A 22 -3.85 9.59 -5.15
C LEU A 22 -2.83 8.45 -4.95
N LEU A 23 -2.25 8.31 -3.76
CA LEU A 23 -1.33 7.22 -3.43
C LEU A 23 -1.97 5.85 -3.65
N CYS A 24 -3.21 5.63 -3.16
CA CYS A 24 -3.93 4.37 -3.40
C CYS A 24 -4.15 4.10 -4.89
N THR A 25 -4.37 5.15 -5.68
CA THR A 25 -4.55 5.03 -7.13
C THR A 25 -3.25 4.63 -7.83
N GLU A 26 -2.15 5.31 -7.53
CA GLU A 26 -0.84 4.99 -8.08
C GLU A 26 -0.35 3.59 -7.65
N LEU A 27 -0.65 3.15 -6.42
CA LEU A 27 -0.36 1.78 -5.96
C LEU A 27 -1.12 0.73 -6.76
N ARG A 28 -2.42 0.93 -7.02
CA ARG A 28 -3.21 0.00 -7.86
C ARG A 28 -2.65 -0.08 -9.27
N GLU A 29 -2.30 1.05 -9.88
CA GLU A 29 -1.67 1.10 -11.20
C GLU A 29 -0.30 0.40 -11.22
N PHE A 30 0.51 0.60 -10.18
CA PHE A 30 1.79 -0.06 -10.01
C PHE A 30 1.63 -1.58 -9.92
N LEU A 31 0.71 -2.08 -9.10
CA LEU A 31 0.41 -3.50 -8.96
C LEU A 31 -0.07 -4.10 -10.29
N LEU A 32 -1.00 -3.43 -10.98
CA LEU A 32 -1.49 -3.85 -12.29
C LEU A 32 -0.35 -3.92 -13.32
N LYS A 33 0.55 -2.95 -13.35
CA LYS A 33 1.65 -2.90 -14.32
C LYS A 33 2.72 -3.95 -14.08
N ASN A 34 3.00 -4.27 -12.81
CA ASN A 34 4.15 -5.09 -12.43
C ASN A 34 3.77 -6.54 -12.13
N VAL A 35 2.68 -6.79 -11.39
CA VAL A 35 2.31 -8.15 -10.94
C VAL A 35 1.56 -8.92 -12.03
N SER A 36 0.83 -8.23 -12.92
CA SER A 36 0.12 -8.90 -14.03
C SER A 36 1.04 -9.63 -15.01
N LYS A 37 2.29 -9.16 -15.15
CA LYS A 37 3.27 -9.68 -16.10
C LYS A 37 3.92 -10.98 -15.64
N THR A 38 4.05 -11.18 -14.33
CA THR A 38 4.77 -12.31 -13.74
C THR A 38 3.84 -13.41 -13.24
N GLY A 39 2.53 -13.16 -13.19
CA GLY A 39 1.61 -13.94 -12.37
C GLY A 39 1.82 -13.66 -10.88
N GLY A 40 0.86 -14.06 -10.05
CA GLY A 40 0.88 -13.83 -8.60
C GLY A 40 -0.48 -13.47 -8.02
N HIS A 41 -0.51 -13.09 -6.75
CA HIS A 41 -1.73 -12.79 -6.00
C HIS A 41 -2.24 -11.35 -6.26
N LEU A 42 -2.50 -11.01 -7.52
CA LEU A 42 -2.88 -9.64 -7.91
C LEU A 42 -4.21 -9.18 -7.26
N ALA A 43 -5.26 -9.98 -7.37
CA ALA A 43 -6.60 -9.59 -6.94
C ALA A 43 -6.69 -9.31 -5.42
N SER A 44 -6.04 -10.14 -4.59
CA SER A 44 -5.99 -9.95 -3.14
C SER A 44 -5.24 -8.68 -2.75
N ASN A 45 -4.15 -8.35 -3.46
CA ASN A 45 -3.41 -7.11 -3.22
C ASN A 45 -4.20 -5.87 -3.65
N LEU A 46 -4.89 -5.92 -4.80
CA LEU A 46 -5.77 -4.83 -5.22
C LEU A 46 -6.88 -4.54 -4.20
N GLY A 47 -7.42 -5.57 -3.55
CA GLY A 47 -8.42 -5.42 -2.50
C GLY A 47 -7.87 -4.95 -1.14
N ALA A 48 -6.55 -4.98 -0.94
CA ALA A 48 -5.90 -4.61 0.32
C ALA A 48 -5.28 -3.21 0.31
N VAL A 49 -5.24 -2.52 -0.85
CA VAL A 49 -4.51 -1.25 -0.99
C VAL A 49 -4.91 -0.21 0.04
N GLU A 50 -6.20 0.11 0.13
CA GLU A 50 -6.69 1.15 1.05
C GLU A 50 -6.49 0.74 2.51
N LEU A 51 -6.66 -0.55 2.82
CA LEU A 51 -6.45 -1.07 4.17
C LEU A 51 -5.00 -0.91 4.59
N THR A 52 -4.04 -1.31 3.75
CA THR A 52 -2.62 -1.20 4.05
C THR A 52 -2.19 0.26 4.22
N VAL A 53 -2.64 1.16 3.34
CA VAL A 53 -2.35 2.60 3.46
C VAL A 53 -2.95 3.17 4.75
N ALA A 54 -4.19 2.82 5.10
CA ALA A 54 -4.83 3.28 6.32
C ALA A 54 -4.10 2.77 7.58
N ILE A 55 -3.65 1.50 7.59
CA ILE A 55 -2.89 0.94 8.70
C ILE A 55 -1.60 1.74 8.92
N HIS A 56 -0.81 1.98 7.87
CA HIS A 56 0.44 2.76 8.00
C HIS A 56 0.20 4.24 8.34
N ARG A 57 -0.97 4.78 8.04
CA ARG A 57 -1.37 6.15 8.43
C ARG A 57 -1.75 6.26 9.92
N VAL A 58 -2.42 5.24 10.45
CA VAL A 58 -2.98 5.26 11.81
C VAL A 58 -2.00 4.67 12.84
N PHE A 59 -1.37 3.55 12.53
CA PHE A 59 -0.45 2.84 13.42
C PHE A 59 1.00 3.25 13.19
N ASP A 60 1.86 3.00 14.18
CA ASP A 60 3.30 3.17 14.04
C ASP A 60 3.94 1.82 13.84
N THR A 61 3.98 1.32 12.60
CA THR A 61 4.51 -0.02 12.28
C THR A 61 6.03 -0.15 12.46
N SER A 62 6.73 0.92 12.90
CA SER A 62 8.11 0.81 13.41
C SER A 62 8.16 0.23 14.82
N ARG A 63 7.03 0.29 15.55
CA ARG A 63 6.86 -0.18 16.94
C ARG A 63 5.77 -1.23 17.05
N ASP A 64 4.65 -0.99 16.39
CA ASP A 64 3.48 -1.85 16.33
C ASP A 64 3.74 -3.03 15.38
N ARG A 65 3.27 -4.21 15.76
CA ARG A 65 3.40 -5.42 14.94
C ARG A 65 2.16 -5.58 14.07
N LEU A 66 2.35 -5.50 12.76
CA LEU A 66 1.33 -5.82 11.76
C LEU A 66 1.50 -7.27 11.28
N VAL A 67 0.42 -8.05 11.31
CA VAL A 67 0.40 -9.44 10.83
C VAL A 67 -0.72 -9.59 9.81
N PHE A 68 -0.38 -10.01 8.60
CA PHE A 68 -1.34 -10.46 7.60
C PHE A 68 -1.45 -11.98 7.64
N ASP A 69 -2.68 -12.49 7.77
CA ASP A 69 -2.94 -13.93 7.67
C ASP A 69 -2.70 -14.43 6.23
N VAL A 70 -2.06 -15.60 6.08
CA VAL A 70 -1.52 -16.17 4.83
C VAL A 70 -0.42 -15.31 4.16
N GLY A 71 -0.67 -14.02 3.93
CA GLY A 71 0.29 -13.07 3.37
C GLY A 71 0.21 -12.87 1.86
N HIS A 72 -0.79 -13.43 1.18
CA HIS A 72 -0.97 -13.24 -0.27
C HIS A 72 -1.49 -11.84 -0.66
N GLN A 73 -1.70 -10.96 0.33
CA GLN A 73 -2.21 -9.60 0.21
C GLN A 73 -1.21 -8.54 0.72
N CYS A 74 0.07 -8.88 0.84
CA CYS A 74 1.12 -8.00 1.41
C CYS A 74 2.16 -7.50 0.39
N TYR A 75 1.79 -7.30 -0.87
CA TYR A 75 2.62 -6.64 -1.89
C TYR A 75 2.41 -5.12 -1.97
N THR A 76 1.36 -4.61 -1.33
CA THR A 76 1.10 -3.16 -1.20
C THR A 76 2.00 -2.59 -0.11
#